data_AF-A0AA37HRF8-F1
#
_entry.id   AF-A0AA37HRF8-F1
#
_cell.length_a   1.000
_cell.length_b   1.000
_cell.length_c   1.000
_cell.angle_alpha   90.00
_cell.angle_beta   90.00
_cell.angle_gamma   90.00
#
_symmetry.space_group_name_H-M   'P 1'
#
loop_
_entity.id
_entity.type
_entity.pdbx_description
1 polymer ?
#
loop_
_entity_poly.entity_id
_entity_poly.type
_entity_poly.pdbx_seq_one_letter_code
_entity_poly.pdbx_strand_id
1 'polypeptide(L)'
;MGSTDIEVIRSQALNERDYGELSGLNKDDARERWGAEQVHLWRRSYDVPPPGGESLKDTAARVLPFYIERILPRVMAGDRVLVAAHGNSLRALVMVLDHMTTQTIAGLEIATGVPLVYRLASDTTVAAKSVLERDIDV
;
A
#
# COMPACT_ATOMS: atom_id res chain seq x y z
N MET A 1 -15.38 -1.83 22.84
CA MET A 1 -15.42 -3.25 22.44
C MET A 1 -14.26 -3.49 21.50
N GLY A 2 -13.32 -4.35 21.85
CA GLY A 2 -12.24 -4.79 20.98
C GLY A 2 -12.00 -6.26 21.29
N SER A 3 -12.07 -7.13 20.29
CA SER A 3 -11.76 -8.54 20.47
C SER A 3 -10.28 -8.65 20.84
N THR A 4 -9.97 -9.13 22.04
CA THR A 4 -8.60 -9.31 22.53
C THR A 4 -7.91 -10.53 21.93
N ASP A 5 -8.65 -11.35 21.18
CA ASP A 5 -8.22 -12.66 20.70
C ASP A 5 -7.73 -12.65 19.24
N ILE A 6 -7.56 -11.47 18.64
CA ILE A 6 -7.01 -11.35 17.29
C ILE A 6 -5.49 -11.25 17.37
N GLU A 7 -4.79 -12.18 16.74
CA GLU A 7 -3.34 -12.13 16.62
C GLU A 7 -2.90 -10.89 15.84
N VAL A 8 -1.99 -10.10 16.43
CA VAL A 8 -1.43 -8.90 15.81
C VAL A 8 0.04 -9.13 15.46
N ILE A 9 0.34 -9.16 14.17
CA ILE A 9 1.71 -9.22 13.64
C ILE A 9 2.11 -7.82 13.16
N ARG A 10 3.22 -7.28 13.69
CA ARG A 10 3.80 -6.00 13.27
C ARG A 10 5.04 -6.26 12.43
N SER A 11 5.20 -5.54 11.33
CA SER A 11 6.36 -5.67 10.44
C SER A 11 6.73 -4.35 9.81
N GLN A 12 8.03 -4.02 9.83
CA GLN A 12 8.57 -2.84 9.14
C GLN A 12 8.37 -2.92 7.62
N ALA A 13 8.21 -4.13 7.07
CA ALA A 13 7.92 -4.33 5.66
C ALA A 13 6.65 -3.60 5.20
N LEU A 14 5.68 -3.35 6.10
CA LEU A 14 4.42 -2.65 5.84
C LEU A 14 4.46 -1.15 6.21
N ASN A 15 5.64 -0.60 6.52
CA ASN A 15 5.79 0.83 6.77
C ASN A 15 5.48 1.65 5.50
N GLU A 16 5.12 2.91 5.68
CA GLU A 16 5.03 3.87 4.59
C GLU A 16 6.36 3.98 3.84
N ARG A 17 6.30 4.40 2.57
CA ARG A 17 7.47 4.75 1.76
C ARG A 17 8.28 5.82 2.48
N ASP A 18 9.59 5.61 2.60
CA ASP A 18 10.48 6.64 3.11
C ASP A 18 10.54 7.83 2.13
N TYR A 19 10.27 9.03 2.63
CA TYR A 19 10.29 10.25 1.84
C TYR A 19 11.66 10.95 1.87
N GLY A 20 12.65 10.43 2.58
CA GLY A 20 14.01 10.96 2.59
C GLY A 20 14.05 12.43 2.97
N GLU A 21 14.73 13.25 2.16
CA GLU A 21 14.82 14.70 2.35
C GLU A 21 13.48 15.46 2.24
N LEU A 22 12.41 14.84 1.73
CA LEU A 22 11.07 15.44 1.75
C LEU A 22 10.38 15.31 3.12
N SER A 23 10.89 14.45 4.00
CA SER A 23 10.31 14.22 5.31
C SER A 23 10.35 15.49 6.15
N GLY A 24 9.20 15.85 6.74
CA GLY A 24 9.07 17.05 7.57
C GLY A 24 8.85 18.36 6.79
N LEU A 25 8.89 18.33 5.46
CA LEU A 25 8.58 19.49 4.63
C LEU A 25 7.11 19.50 4.24
N ASN A 26 6.51 20.70 4.20
CA ASN A 26 5.22 20.87 3.57
C ASN A 26 5.38 20.81 2.03
N LYS A 27 4.26 20.66 1.31
CA LYS A 27 4.30 20.50 -0.16
C LYS A 27 4.76 21.76 -0.88
N ASP A 28 4.50 22.93 -0.35
CA ASP A 28 4.83 24.20 -0.99
C ASP A 28 6.33 24.48 -0.87
N ASP A 29 6.91 24.29 0.31
CA ASP A 29 8.36 24.41 0.57
C ASP A 29 9.16 23.44 -0.32
N ALA A 30 8.68 22.20 -0.46
CA ALA A 30 9.32 21.23 -1.34
C ALA A 30 9.27 21.67 -2.82
N ARG A 31 8.16 22.27 -3.27
CA ARG A 31 8.04 22.77 -4.64
C ARG A 31 8.91 24.01 -4.88
N GLU A 32 9.06 24.88 -3.88
CA GLU A 32 9.96 26.02 -3.96
C GLU A 32 11.42 25.56 -4.07
N ARG A 33 11.82 24.54 -3.28
CA ARG A 33 13.19 24.04 -3.25
C ARG A 33 13.59 23.22 -4.48
N TRP A 34 12.70 22.36 -4.98
CA TRP A 34 13.04 21.39 -6.05
C TRP A 34 12.20 21.52 -7.33
N GLY A 35 11.17 22.38 -7.32
CA GLY A 35 10.26 22.54 -8.45
C GLY A 35 9.05 21.60 -8.41
N ALA A 36 7.92 22.07 -8.96
CA ALA A 36 6.66 21.34 -8.95
C ALA A 36 6.73 20.01 -9.71
N GLU A 37 7.38 19.99 -10.88
CA GLU A 37 7.54 18.81 -11.71
C GLU A 37 8.36 17.72 -11.01
N GLN A 38 9.46 18.10 -10.36
CA GLN A 38 10.33 17.16 -9.65
C GLN A 38 9.61 16.54 -8.44
N VAL A 39 8.92 17.37 -7.64
CA VAL A 39 8.13 16.89 -6.50
C VAL A 39 6.96 16.02 -6.97
N HIS A 40 6.34 16.34 -8.11
CA HIS A 40 5.31 15.50 -8.71
C HIS A 40 5.88 14.14 -9.13
N LEU A 41 7.03 14.13 -9.80
CA LEU A 41 7.74 12.92 -10.22
C LEU A 41 8.05 12.03 -9.02
N TRP A 42 8.65 12.54 -7.94
CA TRP A 42 8.93 11.74 -6.74
C TRP A 42 7.68 11.17 -6.09
N ARG A 43 6.57 11.92 -6.12
CA ARG A 43 5.33 11.49 -5.46
C ARG A 43 4.57 10.44 -6.27
N ARG A 44 4.65 10.48 -7.61
CA ARG A 44 3.82 9.68 -8.52
C ARG A 44 4.59 8.62 -9.31
N SER A 45 5.88 8.78 -9.51
CA SER A 45 6.70 7.80 -10.22
C SER A 45 6.72 6.47 -9.48
N TYR A 46 6.79 5.40 -10.27
CA TYR A 46 6.95 4.05 -9.75
C TYR A 46 8.37 3.83 -9.19
N ASP A 47 9.40 4.30 -9.89
CA ASP A 47 10.80 3.93 -9.66
C ASP A 47 11.75 5.10 -9.43
N VAL A 48 11.24 6.34 -9.38
CA VAL A 48 12.06 7.53 -9.09
C VAL A 48 11.87 7.94 -7.64
N PRO A 49 12.84 7.66 -6.73
CA PRO A 49 12.76 8.06 -5.34
C PRO A 49 13.14 9.54 -5.14
N PRO A 50 12.67 10.19 -4.06
CA PRO A 50 13.28 11.43 -3.58
C PRO A 50 14.70 11.15 -3.03
N PRO A 51 15.54 12.19 -2.87
CA PRO A 51 16.88 12.04 -2.31
C PRO A 51 16.83 11.39 -0.92
N GLY A 52 17.57 10.29 -0.75
CA GLY A 52 17.63 9.54 0.50
C GLY A 52 16.35 8.81 0.89
N GLY A 53 15.35 8.69 0.00
CA GLY A 53 14.10 7.98 0.25
C GLY A 53 13.90 6.76 -0.64
N GLU A 54 12.69 6.20 -0.58
CA GLU A 54 12.25 5.04 -1.34
C GLU A 54 11.35 5.45 -2.51
N SER A 55 11.38 4.66 -3.58
CA SER A 55 10.35 4.69 -4.63
C SER A 55 9.21 3.71 -4.28
N LEU A 56 8.16 3.67 -5.11
CA LEU A 56 7.11 2.64 -4.95
C LEU A 56 7.68 1.24 -5.26
N LYS A 57 8.62 1.14 -6.20
CA LYS A 57 9.36 -0.09 -6.51
C LYS A 57 10.12 -0.62 -5.30
N ASP A 58 10.82 0.25 -4.57
CA ASP A 58 11.57 -0.14 -3.36
C ASP A 58 10.62 -0.57 -2.24
N THR A 59 9.52 0.17 -2.06
CA THR A 59 8.45 -0.21 -1.13
C THR A 59 7.89 -1.59 -1.48
N ALA A 60 7.62 -1.86 -2.76
CA ALA A 60 7.15 -3.16 -3.21
C ALA A 60 8.18 -4.27 -2.96
N ALA A 61 9.48 -4.01 -3.16
CA ALA A 61 10.53 -4.98 -2.94
C ALA A 61 10.59 -5.51 -1.50
N ARG A 62 10.18 -4.73 -0.49
CA ARG A 62 10.05 -5.20 0.90
C ARG A 62 8.64 -5.70 1.26
N VAL A 63 7.58 -5.16 0.67
CA VAL A 63 6.19 -5.55 0.96
C VAL A 63 5.88 -6.94 0.38
N LEU A 64 6.30 -7.22 -0.86
CA LEU A 64 5.90 -8.44 -1.56
C LEU A 64 6.46 -9.73 -0.94
N PRO A 65 7.73 -9.79 -0.49
CA PRO A 65 8.21 -10.94 0.26
C PRO A 65 7.39 -11.18 1.53
N PHE A 66 7.08 -10.12 2.29
CA PHE A 66 6.23 -10.24 3.49
C PHE A 66 4.82 -10.75 3.15
N TYR A 67 4.24 -10.29 2.04
CA TYR A 67 2.97 -10.81 1.56
C TYR A 67 3.03 -12.31 1.27
N ILE A 68 4.01 -12.76 0.48
CA ILE A 68 4.16 -14.15 0.07
C ILE A 68 4.49 -15.07 1.25
N GLU A 69 5.30 -14.62 2.20
CA GLU A 69 5.80 -15.45 3.30
C GLU A 69 4.87 -15.46 4.52
N ARG A 70 4.10 -14.39 4.75
CA ARG A 70 3.35 -14.20 6.01
C ARG A 70 1.86 -14.01 5.84
N ILE A 71 1.41 -13.34 4.77
CA ILE A 71 0.00 -13.03 4.57
C ILE A 71 -0.67 -14.13 3.72
N LEU A 72 -0.13 -14.38 2.53
CA LEU A 72 -0.69 -15.32 1.56
C LEU A 72 -0.86 -16.74 2.13
N PRO A 73 0.10 -17.34 2.86
CA PRO A 73 -0.07 -18.69 3.39
C PRO A 73 -1.24 -18.81 4.38
N ARG A 74 -1.52 -17.75 5.15
CA ARG A 74 -2.67 -17.71 6.06
C ARG A 74 -3.98 -17.62 5.31
N VAL A 75 -4.05 -16.77 4.30
CA VAL A 75 -5.23 -16.68 3.42
C VAL A 75 -5.48 -18.04 2.74
N MET A 76 -4.43 -18.72 2.28
CA MET A 76 -4.52 -20.05 1.67
C MET A 76 -4.90 -21.15 2.67
N ALA A 77 -4.59 -20.98 3.96
CA ALA A 77 -5.06 -21.85 5.05
C ALA A 77 -6.54 -21.60 5.43
N GLY A 78 -7.20 -20.61 4.84
CA GLY A 78 -8.59 -20.25 5.12
C GLY A 78 -8.77 -19.15 6.17
N ASP A 79 -7.69 -18.56 6.67
CA ASP A 79 -7.76 -17.45 7.63
C ASP A 79 -8.31 -16.18 6.95
N ARG A 80 -9.06 -15.38 7.73
CA ARG A 80 -9.43 -14.01 7.34
C ARG A 80 -8.38 -13.04 7.87
N VAL A 81 -7.56 -12.50 6.97
CA VAL A 81 -6.46 -11.58 7.32
C VAL A 81 -6.87 -10.13 7.09
N LEU A 82 -6.67 -9.29 8.10
CA LEU A 82 -6.77 -7.83 7.99
C LEU A 82 -5.37 -7.22 7.90
N VAL A 83 -5.13 -6.41 6.87
CA VAL A 83 -3.88 -5.65 6.71
C VAL A 83 -4.18 -4.17 6.92
N ALA A 84 -3.75 -3.63 8.06
CA ALA A 84 -3.78 -2.20 8.35
C ALA A 84 -2.38 -1.62 8.15
N ALA A 85 -2.21 -0.80 7.11
CA ALA A 85 -0.92 -0.23 6.72
C ALA A 85 -1.10 1.16 6.10
N HIS A 86 -0.12 1.60 5.30
CA HIS A 86 -0.05 2.95 4.74
C HIS A 86 -0.28 2.96 3.23
N GLY A 87 -0.42 4.15 2.64
CA GLY A 87 -0.75 4.32 1.23
C GLY A 87 0.17 3.57 0.29
N ASN A 88 1.50 3.76 0.34
CA ASN A 88 2.40 3.09 -0.60
C ASN A 88 2.52 1.59 -0.34
N SER A 89 2.49 1.16 0.92
CA SER A 89 2.52 -0.26 1.26
C SER A 89 1.26 -0.99 0.78
N LEU A 90 0.08 -0.37 0.90
CA LEU A 90 -1.17 -0.94 0.39
C LEU A 90 -1.20 -0.90 -1.14
N ARG A 91 -0.70 0.18 -1.77
CA ARG A 91 -0.55 0.24 -3.24
C ARG A 91 0.33 -0.88 -3.77
N ALA A 92 1.44 -1.20 -3.12
CA ALA A 92 2.30 -2.32 -3.51
C ALA A 92 1.56 -3.67 -3.48
N LEU A 93 0.68 -3.91 -2.49
CA LEU A 93 -0.16 -5.10 -2.46
C LEU A 93 -1.21 -5.08 -3.59
N VAL A 94 -1.90 -3.96 -3.77
CA VAL A 94 -2.92 -3.79 -4.81
C VAL A 94 -2.33 -3.96 -6.21
N MET A 95 -1.07 -3.56 -6.45
CA MET A 95 -0.40 -3.80 -7.73
C MET A 95 -0.42 -5.28 -8.12
N VAL A 96 -0.12 -6.16 -7.17
CA VAL A 96 -0.08 -7.61 -7.43
C VAL A 96 -1.48 -8.19 -7.52
N LEU A 97 -2.38 -7.78 -6.62
CA LEU A 97 -3.75 -8.29 -6.57
C LEU A 97 -4.61 -7.87 -7.78
N ASP A 98 -4.44 -6.64 -8.26
CA ASP A 98 -5.18 -6.10 -9.41
C ASP A 98 -4.41 -6.24 -10.73
N HIS A 99 -3.25 -6.92 -10.74
CA HIS A 99 -2.36 -7.02 -11.90
C HIS A 99 -2.03 -5.67 -12.57
N MET A 100 -1.79 -4.65 -11.74
CA MET A 100 -1.52 -3.29 -12.23
C MET A 100 -0.14 -3.17 -12.85
N THR A 101 -0.03 -2.33 -13.87
CA THR A 101 1.25 -1.96 -14.46
C THR A 101 1.84 -0.74 -13.74
N THR A 102 3.11 -0.46 -14.01
CA THR A 102 3.80 0.73 -13.49
C THR A 102 3.12 2.05 -13.92
N GLN A 103 2.40 2.04 -15.04
CA GLN A 103 1.66 3.20 -15.53
C GLN A 103 0.32 3.37 -14.82
N THR A 104 -0.43 2.29 -14.61
CA THR A 104 -1.77 2.38 -13.99
C THR A 104 -1.69 2.66 -12.49
N ILE A 105 -0.64 2.21 -11.81
CA ILE A 105 -0.50 2.42 -10.35
C ILE A 105 -0.23 3.88 -9.96
N ALA A 106 0.39 4.67 -10.84
CA ALA A 106 0.70 6.08 -10.56
C ALA A 106 -0.56 6.90 -10.24
N GLY A 107 -1.69 6.52 -10.86
CA GLY A 107 -3.00 7.14 -10.67
C GLY A 107 -3.88 6.50 -9.60
N LEU A 108 -3.47 5.39 -8.98
CA LEU A 108 -4.28 4.74 -7.95
C LEU A 108 -4.33 5.58 -6.67
N GLU A 109 -5.55 5.94 -6.26
CA GLU A 109 -5.86 6.53 -4.97
C GLU A 109 -6.59 5.50 -4.11
N ILE A 110 -6.03 5.18 -2.95
CA ILE A 110 -6.70 4.32 -1.96
C ILE A 110 -7.36 5.25 -0.93
N ALA A 111 -8.68 5.21 -0.87
CA ALA A 111 -9.44 6.03 0.07
C ALA A 111 -9.05 5.67 1.52
N THR A 112 -8.76 6.68 2.34
CA THR A 112 -8.39 6.46 3.74
C THR A 112 -9.60 5.99 4.54
N GLY A 113 -9.44 4.92 5.32
CA GLY A 113 -10.49 4.40 6.19
C GLY A 113 -11.59 3.60 5.47
N VAL A 114 -11.43 3.30 4.18
CA VAL A 114 -12.36 2.47 3.41
C VAL A 114 -11.73 1.09 3.15
N PRO A 115 -12.28 0.00 3.72
CA PRO A 115 -11.70 -1.33 3.54
C PRO A 115 -11.86 -1.85 2.09
N LEU A 116 -10.76 -2.35 1.53
CA LEU A 116 -10.74 -3.15 0.32
C LEU A 116 -10.74 -4.63 0.70
N VAL A 117 -11.72 -5.40 0.20
CA VAL A 117 -11.86 -6.82 0.48
C VAL A 117 -11.53 -7.62 -0.76
N TYR A 118 -10.53 -8.49 -0.63
CA TYR A 118 -10.10 -9.42 -1.66
C TYR A 118 -10.43 -10.84 -1.25
N ARG A 119 -11.03 -11.60 -2.18
CA ARG A 119 -11.20 -13.04 -2.07
C ARG A 119 -10.27 -13.71 -3.07
N LEU A 120 -9.38 -14.56 -2.59
CA LEU A 120 -8.46 -15.32 -3.45
C LEU A 120 -9.06 -16.69 -3.79
N ALA A 121 -8.80 -17.15 -5.01
CA ALA A 121 -9.02 -18.52 -5.44
C ALA A 121 -7.90 -19.45 -4.95
N SER A 122 -8.10 -20.76 -5.11
CA SER A 122 -7.12 -21.77 -4.68
C SER A 122 -5.78 -21.71 -5.43
N ASP A 123 -5.75 -21.05 -6.59
CA ASP A 123 -4.54 -20.79 -7.39
C ASP A 123 -3.90 -19.44 -7.08
N THR A 124 -4.32 -18.77 -5.99
CA THR A 124 -3.88 -17.44 -5.52
C THR A 124 -4.35 -16.25 -6.35
N THR A 125 -5.09 -16.46 -7.44
CA THR A 125 -5.68 -15.38 -8.23
C THR A 125 -6.82 -14.69 -7.48
N VAL A 126 -7.12 -13.43 -7.80
CA VAL A 126 -8.25 -12.71 -7.19
C VAL A 126 -9.56 -13.20 -7.81
N ALA A 127 -10.37 -13.91 -7.01
CA ALA A 127 -11.69 -14.38 -7.40
C ALA A 127 -12.76 -13.27 -7.31
N ALA A 128 -12.62 -12.37 -6.33
CA ALA A 128 -13.51 -11.22 -6.17
C ALA A 128 -12.81 -10.08 -5.43
N LYS A 129 -13.22 -8.84 -5.77
CA LYS A 129 -12.84 -7.62 -5.09
C LYS A 129 -14.10 -6.82 -4.77
N SER A 130 -14.22 -6.33 -3.54
CA SER A 130 -15.27 -5.38 -3.15
C SER A 130 -14.70 -4.27 -2.28
N VAL A 131 -15.38 -3.13 -2.29
CA VAL A 131 -15.10 -2.00 -1.41
C VAL A 131 -16.20 -1.99 -0.35
N LEU A 132 -15.83 -2.01 0.93
CA LEU A 132 -16.82 -1.85 2.00
C LEU A 132 -17.06 -0.36 2.19
N GLU A 133 -18.04 0.17 1.46
CA GLU A 133 -18.58 1.49 1.74
C GLU A 133 -19.30 1.45 3.09
N ARG A 134 -19.22 2.54 3.87
CA ARG A 134 -20.03 2.62 5.09
C ARG A 134 -21.48 2.85 4.66
N ASP A 135 -22.33 1.84 4.83
CA ASP A 135 -23.75 2.10 5.10
C ASP A 135 -23.80 2.77 6.49
N ILE A 136 -23.63 4.09 6.53
CA ILE A 136 -24.04 4.86 7.70
C ILE A 136 -25.53 5.16 7.53
N ASP A 137 -26.35 4.14 7.75
CA ASP A 137 -27.72 4.39 8.19
C ASP A 137 -27.60 4.95 9.62
N VAL A 138 -27.74 6.28 9.73
CA VAL A 138 -28.00 6.99 11.00
C VAL A 138 -29.50 6.94 11.27
#